data_AF-A0A920J4T1-F1
#
_entry.id   AF-A0A920J4T1-F1
#
_cell.length_a   1.000
_cell.length_b   1.000
_cell.length_c   1.000
_cell.angle_alpha   90.00
_cell.angle_beta   90.00
_cell.angle_gamma   90.00
#
_symmetry.space_group_name_H-M   'P 1'
#
loop_
_entity.id
_entity.type
_entity.pdbx_description
1 polymer ?
#
loop_
_entity_poly.entity_id
_entity_poly.type
_entity_poly.pdbx_seq_one_letter_code
_entity_poly.pdbx_strand_id
1 'polypeptide(L)' 'MVVGHQTGFNMFPLSGFYHFGLVVSDFDQALDELSSNLGLEWAKVTEFEIICEQPNGIVTADMKVVYSTTGPPH' A
#
# COMPACT_ATOMS: atom_id res chain seq x y z
N MET A 1 -36.47 -15.47 -8.16
CA MET A 1 -35.79 -14.16 -8.02
C MET A 1 -35.30 -14.07 -6.58
N VAL A 2 -34.04 -14.43 -6.34
CA VAL A 2 -33.47 -14.44 -4.98
C VAL A 2 -32.96 -13.03 -4.72
N VAL A 3 -33.61 -12.33 -3.80
CA VAL A 3 -33.11 -11.05 -3.27
C VAL A 3 -31.91 -11.41 -2.40
N GLY A 4 -30.71 -11.24 -2.95
CA GLY A 4 -29.47 -11.42 -2.21
C GLY A 4 -29.44 -10.44 -1.05
N HIS A 5 -29.54 -10.97 0.17
CA HIS A 5 -29.30 -10.22 1.39
C HIS A 5 -27.84 -9.80 1.37
N GLN A 6 -27.55 -8.52 1.09
CA GLN A 6 -26.22 -7.97 1.30
C GLN A 6 -25.96 -8.00 2.81
N THR A 7 -25.26 -9.02 3.28
CA THR A 7 -24.67 -9.02 4.62
C THR A 7 -23.64 -7.91 4.65
N GLY A 8 -24.02 -6.76 5.19
CA GLY A 8 -23.17 -5.60 5.39
C GLY A 8 -22.06 -5.89 6.38
N PHE A 9 -21.03 -6.61 5.95
CA PHE A 9 -19.71 -6.53 6.59
C PHE A 9 -19.01 -5.30 6.01
N ASN A 10 -19.29 -4.15 6.59
CA ASN A 10 -18.49 -2.95 6.38
C ASN A 10 -17.19 -3.11 7.18
N MET A 11 -16.34 -4.08 6.78
CA MET A 11 -15.13 -4.44 7.53
C MET A 11 -14.13 -3.29 7.54
N PHE A 12 -14.23 -2.36 6.56
CA PHE A 12 -13.46 -1.13 6.49
C PHE A 12 -14.33 -0.01 5.91
N PRO A 13 -14.56 1.10 6.62
CA PRO A 13 -15.25 2.24 6.03
C PRO A 13 -14.43 2.74 4.83
N LEU A 14 -15.02 2.66 3.63
CA LEU A 14 -14.39 3.15 2.40
C LEU A 14 -14.23 4.68 2.41
N SER A 15 -15.00 5.39 3.22
CA SER A 15 -14.82 6.81 3.51
C SER A 15 -13.70 7.01 4.53
N GLY A 16 -12.68 7.81 4.17
CA GLY A 16 -11.56 8.17 5.07
C GLY A 16 -10.31 7.30 4.90
N PHE A 17 -10.28 6.37 3.94
CA PHE A 17 -9.09 5.59 3.63
C PHE A 17 -8.12 6.41 2.78
N TYR A 18 -6.93 6.69 3.31
CA TYR A 18 -5.97 7.61 2.68
C TYR A 18 -4.86 6.91 1.89
N HIS A 19 -4.46 5.69 2.26
CA HIS A 19 -3.35 4.97 1.64
C HIS A 19 -3.56 3.47 1.69
N PHE A 20 -3.28 2.78 0.57
CA PHE A 20 -3.19 1.31 0.55
C PHE A 20 -1.72 0.92 0.76
N GLY A 21 -1.47 -0.01 1.69
CA GLY A 21 -0.17 -0.64 1.86
C GLY A 21 -0.12 -1.96 1.09
N LEU A 22 0.97 -2.20 0.36
CA LEU A 22 1.22 -3.44 -0.37
C LEU A 22 2.49 -4.09 0.16
N VAL A 23 2.41 -5.38 0.49
CA VAL A 23 3.59 -6.20 0.80
C VAL A 23 3.95 -6.95 -0.47
N VAL A 24 5.13 -6.67 -1.02
CA VAL A 24 5.61 -7.22 -2.29
C VAL A 24 6.98 -7.87 -2.10
N SER A 25 7.27 -8.87 -2.92
CA SER A 25 8.59 -9.52 -2.93
C SER A 25 9.64 -8.72 -3.69
N ASP A 26 9.21 -7.91 -4.65
CA ASP A 26 10.06 -7.07 -5.49
C ASP A 26 9.42 -5.69 -5.60
N PHE A 27 10.13 -4.68 -5.10
CA PHE A 27 9.65 -3.30 -5.04
C PHE A 27 9.63 -2.67 -6.43
N ASP A 28 10.69 -2.84 -7.22
CA ASP A 28 10.85 -2.18 -8.51
C ASP A 28 9.85 -2.78 -9.52
N GLN A 29 9.70 -4.10 -9.53
CA GLN A 29 8.68 -4.77 -10.36
C GLN A 29 7.26 -4.28 -10.03
N ALA A 30 6.93 -4.12 -8.75
CA ALA A 30 5.62 -3.66 -8.33
C ALA A 30 5.33 -2.23 -8.82
N LEU A 31 6.34 -1.34 -8.79
CA LEU A 31 6.19 0.02 -9.32
C LEU A 31 5.97 0.02 -10.83
N ASP A 32 6.71 -0.80 -11.58
CA ASP A 32 6.56 -0.94 -13.03
C ASP A 32 5.15 -1.44 -13.40
N GLU A 33 4.65 -2.46 -12.71
CA GLU A 33 3.31 -3.01 -12.93
C GLU A 33 2.21 -2.00 -12.59
N LEU A 34 2.34 -1.29 -11.47
CA LEU A 34 1.36 -0.28 -11.07
C LEU A 34 1.39 0.92 -12.03
N SER A 35 2.57 1.36 -12.47
CA SER A 35 2.71 2.41 -13.49
C SER A 35 2.07 2.00 -14.81
N SER A 36 2.36 0.80 -15.31
CA SER A 36 1.83 0.32 -16.59
C SER A 36 0.31 0.13 -16.57
N ASN A 37 -0.25 -0.37 -15.46
CA ASN A 37 -1.67 -0.70 -15.40
C ASN A 37 -2.54 0.50 -15.00
N LEU A 38 -2.03 1.42 -14.17
CA LEU A 38 -2.81 2.52 -13.60
C LEU A 38 -2.37 3.90 -14.11
N GLY A 39 -1.30 3.99 -14.90
CA GLY A 39 -0.76 5.25 -15.40
C GLY A 39 -0.18 6.14 -14.30
N LEU A 40 0.33 5.53 -13.23
CA LEU A 40 0.90 6.25 -12.10
C LEU A 40 2.36 6.62 -12.35
N GLU A 41 2.72 7.84 -11.97
CA GLU A 41 4.10 8.31 -11.86
C GLU A 41 4.52 8.37 -10.39
N TRP A 42 5.80 8.12 -10.12
CA TRP A 42 6.31 7.98 -8.76
C TRP A 42 7.31 9.09 -8.41
N ALA A 43 7.27 9.53 -7.15
CA ALA A 43 8.28 10.42 -6.59
C ALA A 43 9.63 9.71 -6.41
N LYS A 44 10.62 10.42 -5.87
CA LYS A 44 11.90 9.82 -5.52
C LYS A 44 11.72 8.77 -4.41
N VAL A 45 12.25 7.58 -4.63
CA VAL A 45 12.31 6.52 -3.62
C VAL A 45 13.13 6.98 -2.42
N THR A 46 12.60 6.77 -1.22
CA THR A 46 13.31 6.97 0.04
C THR A 46 13.60 5.61 0.66
N GLU A 47 14.86 5.40 1.05
CA GLU A 47 15.33 4.16 1.65
C GLU A 47 15.84 4.45 3.06
N PHE A 48 15.43 3.63 4.02
CA PHE A 48 15.84 3.75 5.42
C PHE A 48 15.68 2.43 6.15
N GLU A 49 16.46 2.24 7.20
CA GLU A 49 16.31 1.10 8.11
C GLU A 49 15.24 1.43 9.17
N ILE A 50 14.35 0.49 9.45
CA ILE A 50 13.41 0.59 10.56
C ILE A 50 13.71 -0.46 11.62
N ILE A 51 13.48 -0.07 12.88
CA ILE A 51 13.49 -1.00 14.02
C ILE A 51 12.07 -1.52 14.20
N CYS A 52 11.92 -2.84 14.14
CA CYS A 52 10.64 -3.53 14.29
C CYS A 52 10.64 -4.31 15.61
N GLU A 53 9.69 -3.98 16.49
CA GLU A 53 9.41 -4.78 17.68
C GLU A 53 8.49 -5.95 17.31
N GLN A 54 8.96 -7.17 17.58
CA GLN A 54 8.22 -8.40 17.41
C GLN A 54 8.05 -9.11 18.75
N PRO A 55 7.06 -10.02 18.90
CA PRO A 55 6.89 -10.78 20.15
C PRO A 55 8.13 -11.59 20.58
N ASN A 56 9.03 -11.91 19.65
CA ASN A 56 10.26 -12.68 19.87
C ASN A 56 11.53 -11.81 19.97
N GLY A 57 11.42 -10.48 19.90
CA GLY A 57 12.55 -9.56 20.02
C GLY A 57 12.49 -8.38 19.06
N ILE A 58 13.59 -7.64 19.02
CA ILE A 58 13.77 -6.48 18.14
C ILE A 58 14.57 -6.92 16.92
N VAL A 59 14.08 -6.60 15.73
CA VAL A 59 14.81 -6.80 14.46
C VAL A 59 14.92 -5.49 13.70
N THR A 60 15.90 -5.38 12.82
CA THR A 60 15.94 -4.30 11.82
C THR A 60 15.40 -4.81 10.48
N ALA A 61 14.79 -3.91 9.71
CA ALA A 61 14.32 -4.19 8.36
C ALA A 61 14.65 -3.01 7.42
N ASP A 62 15.14 -3.33 6.23
CA ASP A 62 15.31 -2.35 5.16
C ASP A 62 13.93 -1.97 4.60
N MET A 63 13.63 -0.67 4.58
CA MET A 63 12.37 -0.15 4.07
C MET A 63 12.62 0.76 2.86
N LYS A 64 11.82 0.55 1.81
CA LYS A 64 11.71 1.46 0.66
C LYS A 64 10.30 2.02 0.58
N VAL A 65 10.19 3.33 0.39
CA VAL A 65 8.90 4.02 0.30
C VAL A 65 8.88 4.96 -0.90
N VAL A 66 7.76 4.99 -1.60
CA VAL A 66 7.49 5.96 -2.65
C VAL A 66 6.01 6.34 -2.65
N TYR A 67 5.72 7.54 -3.12
CA TYR A 67 4.37 8.06 -3.29
C TYR A 67 4.12 8.37 -4.77
N SER A 68 2.89 8.16 -5.22
CA SER A 68 2.48 8.58 -6.57
C SER A 68 2.42 10.11 -6.63
N THR A 69 3.01 10.70 -7.67
CA THR A 69 2.90 12.15 -7.96
C THR A 69 1.64 12.48 -8.75
N THR A 70 0.97 11.47 -9.30
CA THR A 70 -0.28 11.57 -10.04
C THR A 70 -1.41 10.99 -9.19
N GLY A 71 -2.13 11.87 -8.50
CA GLY A 71 -3.23 11.55 -7.58
C GLY A 71 -3.89 12.83 -7.07
N PRO A 72 -4.96 12.77 -6.28
CA PRO A 72 -5.55 13.95 -5.66
C PRO A 72 -4.45 14.75 -4.92
N PRO A 73 -4.42 16.09 -5.06
CA PRO A 73 -3.42 16.90 -4.37
C PRO A 73 -3.50 16.64 -2.86
N HIS A 74 -2.32 16.46 -2.26
CA HIS A 74 -2.13 16.41 -0.82
C HIS A 74 -2.44 17.77 -0.19
#